data_AF-A0A954GUT8-F1
#
_entry.id   AF-A0A954GUT8-F1
#
_cell.length_a   1.000
_cell.length_b   1.000
_cell.length_c   1.000
_cell.angle_alpha   90.00
_cell.angle_beta   90.00
_cell.angle_gamma   90.00
#
_symmetry.space_group_name_H-M   'P 1'
#
loop_
_entity.id
_entity.type
_entity.pdbx_description
1 polymer ?
#
loop_
_entity_poly.entity_id
_entity_poly.type
_entity_poly.pdbx_seq_one_letter_code
_entity_poly.pdbx_strand_id
1 'polypeptide(L)'
;GVAAGMALAAKQKEESHRVFCLLSDGECDEGSNWEAILFAAHHKLDNLTAIIDYNKIQSLAPVQETLALEPFTDKWRSFGWSVVETDGHDFPQLTTALGSCPRQAGQPTVVIAHTTKGKGVSFMENSVLWHYRTARGDEFDAALRELQKAA
;
A
#
# COMPACT_ATOMS: atom_id res chain seq x y z
N GLY A 1 6.11 3.61 11.23
CA GLY A 1 6.62 4.45 12.34
C GLY A 1 6.35 5.94 12.17
N VAL A 2 7.11 6.61 11.29
CA VAL A 2 7.10 8.08 11.13
C VAL A 2 5.69 8.65 10.86
N ALA A 3 4.93 8.04 9.96
CA ALA A 3 3.57 8.49 9.63
C ALA A 3 2.62 8.48 10.85
N ALA A 4 2.74 7.50 11.75
CA ALA A 4 1.96 7.46 12.98
C ALA A 4 2.35 8.60 13.95
N GLY A 5 3.65 8.92 14.03
CA GLY A 5 4.13 10.09 14.79
C GLY A 5 3.62 11.42 14.23
N MET A 6 3.62 11.58 12.90
CA MET A 6 3.06 12.75 12.23
C MET A 6 1.55 12.88 12.50
N ALA A 7 0.80 11.78 12.39
CA ALA A 7 -0.64 11.77 12.63
C ALA A 7 -0.98 12.10 14.09
N LEU A 8 -0.21 11.58 15.05
CA LEU A 8 -0.36 11.91 16.47
C LEU A 8 -0.08 13.40 16.73
N ALA A 9 1.01 13.94 16.16
CA ALA A 9 1.36 15.34 16.31
C ALA A 9 0.27 16.27 15.74
N ALA A 10 -0.27 15.95 14.56
CA ALA A 10 -1.36 16.71 13.96
C ALA A 10 -2.61 16.73 14.86
N LYS A 11 -2.98 15.58 15.45
CA LYS A 11 -4.09 15.53 16.42
C LYS A 11 -3.84 16.37 17.66
N GLN A 12 -2.65 16.29 18.24
CA GLN A 12 -2.29 17.05 19.45
C GLN A 12 -2.29 18.56 19.22
N LYS A 13 -2.01 18.99 17.98
CA LYS A 13 -2.01 20.38 17.56
C LYS A 13 -3.35 20.84 16.99
N GLU A 14 -4.37 19.99 17.00
CA GLU A 14 -5.69 20.28 16.41
C GLU A 14 -5.61 20.66 14.91
N GLU A 15 -4.64 20.10 14.20
CA GLU A 15 -4.46 20.33 12.76
C GLU A 15 -5.42 19.43 11.96
N SER A 16 -6.06 19.99 10.93
CA SER A 16 -7.10 19.30 10.16
C SER A 16 -6.59 18.43 9.00
N HIS A 17 -5.27 18.33 8.82
CA HIS A 17 -4.71 17.59 7.69
C HIS A 17 -4.68 16.08 7.97
N ARG A 18 -4.67 15.30 6.89
CA ARG A 18 -4.58 13.83 6.92
C ARG A 18 -3.18 13.38 6.53
N VAL A 19 -2.74 12.28 7.12
CA VAL A 19 -1.46 11.64 6.83
C VAL A 19 -1.71 10.37 6.04
N PHE A 20 -1.03 10.23 4.90
CA PHE A 20 -1.05 9.03 4.08
C PHE A 20 0.32 8.37 4.08
N CYS A 21 0.36 7.05 4.17
CA CYS A 21 1.59 6.25 4.12
C CYS A 21 1.41 5.11 3.11
N LEU A 22 2.21 5.11 2.05
CA LEU A 22 2.31 3.98 1.14
C LEU A 22 3.29 2.96 1.70
N LEU A 23 2.91 1.69 1.67
CA LEU A 23 3.72 0.55 2.07
C LEU A 23 3.63 -0.51 0.97
N SER A 24 4.67 -1.31 0.82
CA SER A 24 4.58 -2.56 0.05
C SER A 24 4.10 -3.72 0.93
N ASP A 25 3.63 -4.79 0.29
CA ASP A 25 3.33 -6.04 1.00
C ASP A 25 4.58 -6.65 1.67
N GLY A 26 5.72 -6.70 0.99
CA GLY A 26 6.97 -7.19 1.57
C GLY A 26 7.47 -6.36 2.76
N GLU A 27 7.23 -5.04 2.79
CA GLU A 27 7.52 -4.24 3.98
C GLU A 27 6.69 -4.67 5.20
N CYS A 28 5.51 -5.27 5.00
CA CYS A 28 4.68 -5.74 6.10
C CYS A 28 5.23 -7.01 6.78
N ASP A 29 6.33 -7.58 6.31
CA ASP A 29 7.07 -8.62 7.03
C ASP A 29 7.84 -8.05 8.23
N GLU A 30 8.15 -6.76 8.22
CA GLU A 30 8.94 -6.12 9.27
C GLU A 30 8.13 -5.90 10.57
N GLY A 31 8.69 -6.35 11.69
CA GLY A 31 8.08 -6.20 13.03
C GLY A 31 7.75 -4.75 13.39
N SER A 32 8.61 -3.82 12.98
CA SER A 32 8.44 -2.38 13.26
C SER A 32 7.18 -1.77 12.64
N ASN A 33 6.67 -2.35 11.54
CA ASN A 33 5.39 -1.94 10.98
C ASN A 33 4.24 -2.37 11.87
N TRP A 34 4.24 -3.60 12.38
CA TRP A 34 3.21 -4.09 13.31
C TRP A 34 3.17 -3.30 14.63
N GLU A 35 4.32 -2.89 15.15
CA GLU A 35 4.40 -1.98 16.31
C GLU A 35 3.72 -0.63 16.02
N ALA A 36 4.00 -0.03 14.86
CA ALA A 36 3.39 1.24 14.46
C ALA A 36 1.87 1.12 14.18
N ILE A 37 1.43 -0.03 13.67
CA ILE A 37 0.02 -0.35 13.42
C ILE A 37 -0.75 -0.43 14.75
N LEU A 38 -0.20 -1.14 15.75
CA LEU A 38 -0.78 -1.18 17.11
C LEU A 38 -0.85 0.22 17.72
N PHE A 39 0.26 0.97 17.63
CA PHE A 39 0.36 2.32 18.16
C PHE A 39 -0.73 3.25 17.59
N ALA A 40 -0.93 3.22 16.28
CA ALA A 40 -1.92 4.08 15.63
C ALA A 40 -3.36 3.78 16.07
N ALA A 41 -3.71 2.50 16.23
CA ALA A 41 -5.02 2.11 16.73
C ALA A 41 -5.19 2.50 18.21
N HIS A 42 -4.18 2.26 19.05
CA HIS A 42 -4.18 2.67 20.46
C HIS A 42 -4.43 4.17 20.64
N HIS A 43 -3.80 4.99 19.82
CA HIS A 43 -3.95 6.45 19.83
C HIS A 43 -5.14 6.97 18.99
N LYS A 44 -5.98 6.07 18.46
CA LYS A 44 -7.19 6.42 17.70
C LYS A 44 -6.90 7.35 16.52
N LEU A 45 -5.83 7.10 15.76
CA LEU A 45 -5.34 7.98 14.70
C LEU A 45 -6.17 7.87 13.41
N ASP A 46 -7.44 8.26 13.45
CA ASP A 46 -8.33 8.33 12.27
C ASP A 46 -7.86 9.30 11.16
N ASN A 47 -6.93 10.20 11.45
CA ASN A 47 -6.28 11.04 10.46
C ASN A 47 -5.12 10.33 9.74
N LEU A 48 -4.81 9.07 10.07
CA LEU A 48 -3.83 8.25 9.38
C LEU A 48 -4.52 7.26 8.43
N THR A 49 -4.09 7.27 7.17
CA THR A 49 -4.45 6.26 6.17
C THR A 49 -3.20 5.55 5.65
N ALA A 50 -3.13 4.23 5.82
CA ALA A 50 -2.13 3.40 5.18
C ALA A 50 -2.65 2.92 3.83
N ILE A 51 -1.78 2.81 2.84
CA ILE A 51 -2.06 2.26 1.52
C ILE A 51 -1.07 1.12 1.31
N ILE A 52 -1.56 -0.09 1.03
CA ILE A 52 -0.70 -1.22 0.71
C ILE A 52 -0.71 -1.44 -0.80
N ASP A 53 0.46 -1.36 -1.42
CA ASP A 53 0.70 -1.89 -2.76
C ASP A 53 0.80 -3.42 -2.67
N TYR A 54 -0.33 -4.11 -2.83
CA TYR A 54 -0.47 -5.54 -2.64
C TYR A 54 -0.31 -6.29 -3.97
N ASN A 55 0.93 -6.31 -4.48
CA ASN A 55 1.29 -6.91 -5.77
C ASN A 55 1.72 -8.39 -5.70
N LYS A 56 1.85 -8.94 -4.48
CA LYS A 56 2.17 -10.34 -4.14
C LYS A 56 3.60 -10.78 -4.53
N ILE A 57 4.50 -9.84 -4.85
CA ILE A 57 5.87 -10.11 -5.32
C ILE A 57 6.89 -9.32 -4.52
N GLN A 58 7.74 -10.03 -3.80
CA GLN A 58 8.85 -9.43 -3.06
C GLN A 58 10.13 -9.35 -3.91
N SER A 59 11.25 -9.25 -3.22
CA SER A 59 12.60 -9.13 -3.76
C SER A 59 12.97 -10.31 -4.67
N LEU A 60 12.83 -11.55 -4.19
CA LEU A 60 13.34 -12.75 -4.89
C LEU A 60 12.24 -13.69 -5.40
N ALA A 61 11.08 -13.68 -4.77
CA ALA A 61 10.00 -14.63 -5.02
C ALA A 61 8.65 -14.01 -4.66
N PRO A 62 7.54 -14.68 -4.99
CA PRO A 62 6.23 -14.31 -4.47
C PRO A 62 6.21 -14.24 -2.93
N VAL A 63 5.34 -13.41 -2.38
CA VAL A 63 5.14 -13.27 -0.91
C VAL A 63 4.92 -14.63 -0.25
N GLN A 64 4.07 -15.47 -0.86
CA GLN A 64 3.73 -16.81 -0.35
C GLN A 64 4.94 -17.74 -0.20
N GLU A 65 5.99 -17.55 -1.00
CA GLU A 65 7.21 -18.36 -0.99
C GLU A 65 8.34 -17.72 -0.17
N THR A 66 8.24 -16.42 0.15
CA THR A 66 9.24 -15.68 0.92
C THR A 66 8.86 -15.63 2.40
N LEU A 67 7.76 -14.96 2.73
CA LEU A 67 7.14 -14.94 4.05
C LEU A 67 5.65 -14.67 3.89
N ALA A 68 4.82 -15.69 4.15
CA ALA A 68 3.40 -15.63 3.84
C ALA A 68 2.65 -14.66 4.79
N LEU A 69 1.90 -13.73 4.20
CA LEU A 69 1.14 -12.70 4.93
C LEU A 69 -0.31 -13.10 5.28
N GLU A 70 -0.85 -14.18 4.73
CA GLU A 70 -2.27 -14.52 4.94
C GLU A 70 -2.56 -15.06 6.36
N PRO A 71 -3.75 -14.82 6.93
CA PRO A 71 -4.82 -13.94 6.44
C PRO A 71 -4.44 -12.46 6.66
N PHE A 72 -4.20 -11.69 5.59
CA PHE A 72 -3.58 -10.37 5.69
C PHE A 72 -4.57 -9.29 6.14
N THR A 73 -5.72 -9.28 5.47
CA THR A 73 -6.91 -8.49 5.78
C THR A 73 -7.37 -8.65 7.24
N ASP A 74 -7.31 -9.87 7.79
CA ASP A 74 -7.71 -10.14 9.17
C ASP A 74 -6.68 -9.65 10.20
N LYS A 75 -5.38 -9.71 9.88
CA LYS A 75 -4.34 -9.13 10.74
C LYS A 75 -4.63 -7.65 10.98
N TRP A 76 -4.86 -6.85 9.94
CA TRP A 76 -5.21 -5.43 10.10
C TRP A 76 -6.48 -5.20 10.94
N ARG A 77 -7.54 -5.99 10.70
CA ARG A 77 -8.78 -5.90 11.51
C ARG A 77 -8.53 -6.21 12.98
N SER A 78 -7.77 -7.26 13.28
CA SER A 78 -7.45 -7.65 14.66
C SER A 78 -6.62 -6.60 15.41
N PHE A 79 -5.88 -5.76 14.68
CA PHE A 79 -5.13 -4.63 15.24
C PHE A 79 -5.99 -3.36 15.37
N GLY A 80 -7.30 -3.44 15.10
CA GLY A 80 -8.24 -2.35 15.31
C GLY A 80 -8.29 -1.33 14.18
N TRP A 81 -7.86 -1.68 12.96
CA TRP A 81 -7.95 -0.79 11.80
C TRP A 81 -9.24 -0.99 10.98
N SER A 82 -9.74 0.08 10.39
CA SER A 82 -10.69 0.01 9.28
C SER A 82 -9.96 -0.50 8.04
N VAL A 83 -10.50 -1.50 7.36
CA VAL A 83 -9.84 -2.11 6.18
C VAL A 83 -10.73 -1.99 4.97
N VAL A 84 -10.15 -1.50 3.87
CA VAL A 84 -10.78 -1.42 2.55
C VAL A 84 -9.88 -2.17 1.57
N GLU A 85 -10.46 -3.08 0.79
CA GLU A 85 -9.77 -3.70 -0.34
C GLU A 85 -10.30 -3.09 -1.63
N THR A 86 -9.41 -2.88 -2.59
CA THR A 86 -9.77 -2.25 -3.88
C THR A 86 -8.84 -2.71 -4.99
N ASP A 87 -9.27 -2.59 -6.24
CA ASP A 87 -8.40 -2.73 -7.40
C ASP A 87 -7.47 -1.52 -7.49
N GLY A 88 -6.16 -1.76 -7.42
CA GLY A 88 -5.13 -0.72 -7.48
C GLY A 88 -4.93 -0.10 -8.86
N HIS A 89 -5.65 -0.56 -9.88
CA HIS A 89 -5.63 0.00 -11.24
C HIS A 89 -6.96 0.63 -11.65
N ASP A 90 -7.98 0.58 -10.79
CA ASP A 90 -9.26 1.25 -11.00
C ASP A 90 -9.26 2.60 -10.27
N PHE A 91 -8.96 3.67 -11.00
CA PHE A 91 -8.87 5.03 -10.45
C PHE A 91 -10.18 5.52 -9.80
N PRO A 92 -11.37 5.30 -10.38
CA PRO A 92 -12.64 5.55 -9.68
C PRO A 92 -12.76 4.84 -8.32
N GLN A 93 -12.43 3.55 -8.25
CA GLN A 93 -12.48 2.81 -6.99
C GLN A 93 -11.44 3.34 -5.98
N LEU A 94 -10.21 3.60 -6.42
CA LEU A 94 -9.16 4.19 -5.57
C LEU A 94 -9.58 5.57 -5.03
N THR A 95 -10.14 6.42 -5.89
CA THR A 95 -10.63 7.75 -5.50
C THR A 95 -11.72 7.63 -4.45
N THR A 96 -12.62 6.66 -4.60
CA THR A 96 -13.68 6.38 -3.62
C THR A 96 -13.12 5.85 -2.30
N ALA A 97 -12.20 4.89 -2.36
CA ALA A 97 -11.57 4.28 -1.19
C ALA A 97 -10.83 5.34 -0.34
N LEU A 98 -9.94 6.10 -0.97
CA LEU A 98 -9.14 7.14 -0.31
C LEU A 98 -9.97 8.36 0.09
N GLY A 99 -10.95 8.74 -0.74
CA GLY A 99 -11.85 9.87 -0.47
C GLY A 99 -12.76 9.64 0.73
N SER A 100 -13.12 8.38 1.01
CA SER A 100 -13.97 8.00 2.15
C SER A 100 -13.23 7.80 3.47
N CYS A 101 -11.93 8.11 3.54
CA CYS A 101 -11.13 8.01 4.76
C CYS A 101 -11.15 9.31 5.61
N PRO A 102 -11.25 9.23 6.95
CA PRO A 102 -11.47 8.01 7.74
C PRO A 102 -12.86 7.41 7.54
N ARG A 103 -12.92 6.08 7.53
CA ARG A 103 -14.17 5.32 7.45
C ARG A 103 -14.95 5.35 8.76
N GLN A 104 -14.23 5.43 9.88
CA GLN A 104 -14.78 5.43 11.22
C GLN A 104 -13.98 6.39 12.09
N ALA A 105 -14.68 7.26 12.83
CA ALA A 105 -14.06 8.16 13.79
C ALA A 105 -13.31 7.37 14.87
N GLY A 106 -12.12 7.85 15.22
CA GLY A 106 -11.23 7.20 16.17
C GLY A 106 -10.55 5.92 15.66
N GLN A 107 -10.68 5.57 14.37
CA GLN A 107 -10.07 4.39 13.79
C GLN A 107 -9.17 4.74 12.58
N PRO A 108 -7.88 4.37 12.58
CA PRO A 108 -7.05 4.49 11.39
C PRO A 108 -7.58 3.57 10.27
N THR A 109 -7.33 3.94 9.01
CA THR A 109 -7.79 3.17 7.84
C THR A 109 -6.63 2.62 7.03
N VAL A 110 -6.70 1.36 6.61
CA VAL A 110 -5.80 0.76 5.62
C VAL A 110 -6.58 0.47 4.35
N VAL A 111 -6.03 0.91 3.22
CA VAL A 111 -6.51 0.59 1.88
C VAL A 111 -5.53 -0.40 1.26
N ILE A 112 -5.95 -1.65 1.12
CA ILE A 112 -5.18 -2.71 0.46
C ILE A 112 -5.53 -2.66 -1.03
N ALA A 113 -4.62 -2.11 -1.83
CA ALA A 113 -4.77 -1.99 -3.27
C ALA A 113 -4.15 -3.21 -3.94
N HIS A 114 -4.98 -4.06 -4.56
CA HIS A 114 -4.52 -5.21 -5.32
C HIS A 114 -3.93 -4.73 -6.65
N THR A 115 -2.63 -4.89 -6.83
CA THR A 115 -1.90 -4.34 -7.98
C THR A 115 -1.18 -5.43 -8.77
N THR A 116 -0.57 -5.02 -9.88
CA THR A 116 0.25 -5.84 -10.76
C THR A 116 1.59 -5.15 -10.84
N LYS A 117 2.64 -5.80 -10.35
CA LYS A 117 3.99 -5.23 -10.39
C LYS A 117 4.40 -5.07 -11.85
N GLY A 118 4.82 -3.87 -12.26
CA GLY A 118 5.14 -3.57 -13.66
C GLY A 118 3.92 -3.33 -14.57
N LYS A 119 2.75 -3.01 -14.02
CA LYS A 119 1.51 -2.76 -14.77
C LYS A 119 1.73 -1.88 -15.99
N GLY A 120 1.15 -2.28 -17.13
CA GLY A 120 1.15 -1.50 -18.37
C GLY A 120 2.35 -1.76 -19.28
N VAL A 121 3.31 -2.59 -18.86
CA VAL A 121 4.40 -3.07 -19.70
C VAL A 121 4.43 -4.60 -19.64
N SER A 122 4.03 -5.24 -20.74
CA SER A 122 3.76 -6.67 -20.87
C SER A 122 4.88 -7.58 -20.40
N PHE A 123 6.14 -7.22 -20.71
CA PHE A 123 7.31 -7.99 -20.30
C PHE A 123 7.77 -7.70 -18.86
N MET A 124 7.20 -6.68 -18.20
CA MET A 124 7.44 -6.33 -16.80
C MET A 124 6.38 -6.85 -15.85
N GLU A 125 5.15 -7.05 -16.33
CA GLU A 125 4.03 -7.50 -15.50
C GLU A 125 4.34 -8.81 -14.77
N ASN A 126 4.17 -8.81 -13.45
CA ASN A 126 4.34 -9.96 -12.55
C ASN A 126 5.72 -10.62 -12.61
N SER A 127 6.77 -9.86 -12.90
CA SER A 127 8.13 -10.39 -13.04
C SER A 127 9.08 -9.85 -11.97
N VAL A 128 9.65 -10.78 -11.18
CA VAL A 128 10.67 -10.50 -10.15
C VAL A 128 11.89 -9.80 -10.75
N LEU A 129 12.26 -10.14 -12.00
CA LEU A 129 13.44 -9.58 -12.68
C LEU A 129 13.43 -8.03 -12.68
N TRP A 130 12.26 -7.44 -12.87
CA TRP A 130 12.08 -6.00 -12.99
C TRP A 130 12.04 -5.26 -11.65
N HIS A 131 12.15 -5.98 -10.53
CA HIS A 131 12.41 -5.36 -9.24
C HIS A 131 13.85 -4.83 -9.14
N TYR A 132 14.82 -5.47 -9.83
CA TYR A 132 16.24 -5.09 -9.77
C TYR A 132 16.81 -4.57 -11.09
N ARG A 133 16.15 -4.88 -12.21
CA ARG A 133 16.66 -4.53 -13.54
C ARG A 133 16.07 -3.21 -14.01
N THR A 134 16.92 -2.37 -14.60
CA THR A 134 16.49 -1.18 -15.34
C THR A 134 16.31 -1.51 -16.82
N ALA A 135 15.20 -1.08 -17.43
CA ALA A 135 15.00 -1.20 -18.88
C ALA A 135 15.99 -0.30 -19.63
N ARG A 136 16.63 -0.82 -20.68
CA ARG A 136 17.64 -0.09 -21.46
C ARG A 136 17.49 -0.41 -22.95
N GLY A 137 17.91 0.53 -23.80
CA GLY A 137 17.85 0.38 -25.26
C GLY A 137 16.45 -0.01 -25.72
N ASP A 138 16.37 -1.07 -26.51
CA ASP A 138 15.12 -1.56 -27.11
C ASP A 138 14.01 -1.85 -26.09
N GLU A 139 14.35 -2.29 -24.86
CA GLU A 139 13.37 -2.54 -23.80
C GLU A 139 12.73 -1.25 -23.30
N PHE A 140 13.51 -0.17 -23.19
CA PHE A 140 12.98 1.14 -22.80
C PHE A 140 12.01 1.66 -23.86
N ASP A 141 12.41 1.59 -25.14
CA ASP A 141 11.55 2.02 -26.25
C ASP A 141 10.29 1.17 -26.38
N ALA A 142 10.40 -0.14 -26.10
CA ALA A 142 9.25 -1.04 -26.06
C ALA A 142 8.28 -0.68 -24.94
N ALA A 143 8.77 -0.48 -23.71
CA ALA A 143 7.95 -0.05 -22.58
C ALA A 143 7.21 1.26 -22.87
N LEU A 144 7.91 2.25 -23.44
CA LEU A 144 7.31 3.55 -23.76
C LEU A 144 6.20 3.41 -24.82
N ARG A 145 6.41 2.59 -25.86
CA ARG A 145 5.39 2.30 -26.88
C ARG A 145 4.15 1.63 -26.30
N GLU A 146 4.31 0.74 -25.32
CA GLU A 146 3.18 0.08 -24.67
C GLU A 146 2.36 1.05 -23.81
N LEU A 147 3.04 1.87 -23.00
CA LEU A 147 2.37 2.88 -22.17
C LEU A 147 1.61 3.93 -23.00
N GLN A 148 2.14 4.34 -24.15
CA GLN A 148 1.48 5.29 -25.04
C GLN A 148 0.22 4.73 -25.72
N LYS A 149 0.15 3.41 -25.95
CA LYS A 149 -1.04 2.77 -26.52
C LYS A 149 -2.18 2.60 -25.51
N ALA A 150 -1.84 2.58 -24.22
CA ALA A 150 -2.80 2.38 -23.13
C ALA A 150 -3.40 3.69 -22.60
N ALA A 151 -2.85 4.84 -23.00
CA ALA A 151 -3.34 6.19 -22.67
C ALA A 151 -4.40 6.67 -23.67
#